data_AF-A0A2H5WZ03-F1
#
_entry.id   AF-A0A2H5WZ03-F1
#
_cell.length_a   1.000
_cell.length_b   1.000
_cell.length_c   1.000
_cell.angle_alpha   90.00
_cell.angle_beta   90.00
_cell.angle_gamma   90.00
#
_symmetry.space_group_name_H-M   'P 1'
#
loop_
_entity.id
_entity.type
_entity.pdbx_description
1 polymer ?
#
loop_
_entity_poly.entity_id
_entity_poly.type
_entity_poly.pdbx_seq_one_letter_code
_entity_poly.pdbx_strand_id
1 'polypeptide(L)'
;MRTRGGVRFGAILLLIVVLAGLAGVGSWWWRERNREYLLRFQPKVGDTMRYFFEMNASAQGQSVQMTAFLTQKVLKVQPNGLLTIETRIDSGTMKMNGASMAMPSMPPFVRTYRPNGQSVQAGRTANPIGEITEVGYPNKPIKIGDTWSDRQATRNGSALEAQFQLVGKERVRNRETLKIAVTIRDVSDPNNPVTMMSGHQWVDLNNGVPVKVDMQFHQVRTPMVGTMPMQGSIKMVLLP
;
A
#
# COMPACT_ATOMS: atom_id res chain seq x y z
N MET A 1 -60.42 26.37 -37.22
CA MET A 1 -59.23 26.96 -36.58
C MET A 1 -59.39 26.94 -35.06
N ARG A 2 -58.61 26.11 -34.35
CA ARG A 2 -58.13 26.31 -32.97
C ARG A 2 -57.25 25.12 -32.60
N THR A 3 -55.95 25.32 -32.70
CA THR A 3 -54.86 24.38 -32.39
C THR A 3 -54.83 24.11 -30.88
N ARG A 4 -55.00 22.84 -30.48
CA ARG A 4 -54.81 22.39 -29.09
C ARG A 4 -53.30 22.33 -28.78
N GLY A 5 -52.83 23.24 -27.94
CA GLY A 5 -51.48 23.20 -27.36
C GLY A 5 -51.37 22.06 -26.36
N GLY A 6 -50.89 20.90 -26.81
CA GLY A 6 -50.47 19.81 -25.93
C GLY A 6 -49.20 20.23 -25.20
N VAL A 7 -49.33 20.63 -23.93
CA VAL A 7 -48.20 20.92 -23.06
C VAL A 7 -47.36 19.64 -22.94
N ARG A 8 -46.08 19.73 -23.29
CA ARG A 8 -45.09 18.65 -23.27
C ARG A 8 -44.73 18.25 -21.83
N PHE A 9 -45.66 17.62 -21.11
CA PHE A 9 -45.44 17.15 -19.73
C PHE A 9 -44.30 16.12 -19.60
N GLY A 10 -43.99 15.39 -20.68
CA GLY A 10 -42.90 14.39 -20.68
C GLY A 10 -41.51 14.99 -20.47
N ALA A 11 -41.24 16.20 -20.97
CA ALA A 11 -39.90 16.82 -20.86
C ALA A 11 -39.60 17.31 -19.43
N ILE A 12 -40.61 17.84 -18.73
CA ILE A 12 -40.46 18.34 -17.36
C ILE A 12 -40.25 17.19 -16.38
N LEU A 13 -40.98 16.09 -16.54
CA LEU A 13 -40.84 14.89 -15.71
C LEU A 13 -39.46 14.24 -15.87
N LEU A 14 -38.94 14.17 -17.09
CA LEU A 14 -37.61 13.62 -17.37
C LEU A 14 -36.50 14.49 -16.77
N LEU A 15 -36.66 15.82 -16.79
CA LEU A 15 -35.73 16.76 -16.17
C LEU A 15 -35.71 16.65 -14.64
N ILE A 16 -36.87 16.42 -14.00
CA ILE A 16 -36.95 16.20 -12.54
C ILE A 16 -36.26 14.88 -12.14
N VAL A 17 -36.43 13.81 -12.90
CA VAL A 17 -35.76 12.52 -12.63
C VAL A 17 -34.24 12.64 -12.78
N VAL A 18 -33.76 13.36 -13.79
CA VAL A 18 -32.32 13.61 -13.98
C VAL A 18 -31.75 14.45 -12.82
N LEU A 19 -32.44 15.52 -12.41
CA LEU A 19 -32.00 16.36 -11.28
C LEU A 19 -32.02 15.60 -9.94
N ALA A 20 -33.05 14.78 -9.69
CA ALA A 20 -33.12 13.94 -8.50
C ALA A 20 -32.01 12.86 -8.49
N GLY A 21 -31.70 12.29 -9.66
CA GLY A 21 -30.58 11.36 -9.82
C GLY A 21 -29.23 12.01 -9.53
N LEU A 22 -28.98 13.22 -10.06
CA LEU A 22 -27.76 13.99 -9.80
C LEU A 22 -27.63 14.41 -8.34
N ALA A 23 -28.72 14.83 -7.69
CA ALA A 23 -28.74 15.15 -6.27
C ALA A 23 -28.46 13.91 -5.39
N GLY A 24 -29.02 12.75 -5.77
CA GLY A 24 -28.77 11.47 -5.10
C GLY A 24 -27.29 11.06 -5.15
N VAL A 25 -26.70 11.08 -6.35
CA VAL A 25 -25.27 10.78 -6.56
C VAL A 25 -24.38 11.78 -5.84
N GLY A 26 -24.71 13.07 -5.89
CA GLY A 26 -23.99 14.13 -5.18
C GLY A 26 -24.01 13.95 -3.67
N SER A 27 -25.17 13.59 -3.10
CA SER A 27 -25.31 13.34 -1.65
C SER A 27 -24.55 12.10 -1.17
N TRP A 28 -24.48 11.06 -2.00
CA TRP A 28 -23.74 9.84 -1.70
C TRP A 28 -22.24 10.09 -1.76
N TRP A 29 -21.78 10.76 -2.83
CA TRP A 29 -20.36 11.11 -3.00
C TRP A 29 -19.86 12.08 -1.91
N TRP A 30 -20.68 13.05 -1.51
CA TRP A 30 -20.38 13.95 -0.39
C TRP A 30 -20.23 13.20 0.93
N ARG A 31 -21.13 12.25 1.23
CA ARG A 31 -21.07 11.44 2.45
C ARG A 31 -19.84 10.56 2.47
N GLU A 32 -19.50 9.92 1.35
CA GLU A 32 -18.35 9.02 1.28
C GLU A 32 -17.03 9.79 1.42
N ARG A 33 -16.91 10.98 0.80
CA ARG A 33 -15.74 11.84 0.98
C ARG A 33 -15.56 12.35 2.40
N ASN A 34 -16.66 12.62 3.10
CA ASN A 34 -16.61 13.14 4.47
C ASN A 34 -16.56 12.04 5.54
N ARG A 35 -16.62 10.77 5.15
CA ARG A 35 -16.52 9.65 6.08
C ARG A 35 -15.11 9.53 6.63
N GLU A 36 -15.03 9.42 7.94
CA GLU A 36 -13.79 9.27 8.69
C GLU A 36 -13.42 7.80 8.88
N TYR A 37 -12.14 7.52 8.71
CA TYR A 37 -11.54 6.20 8.80
C TYR A 37 -10.38 6.23 9.78
N LEU A 38 -10.43 5.40 10.82
CA LEU A 38 -9.31 5.20 11.73
C LEU A 38 -8.56 3.93 11.34
N LEU A 39 -7.44 4.07 10.64
CA LEU A 39 -6.59 2.96 10.24
C LEU A 39 -5.78 2.45 11.43
N ARG A 40 -5.86 1.15 11.72
CA ARG A 40 -5.06 0.47 12.75
C ARG A 40 -4.64 -0.90 12.27
N PHE A 41 -3.37 -1.22 12.44
CA PHE A 41 -2.86 -2.57 12.24
C PHE A 41 -3.18 -3.40 13.50
N GLN A 42 -4.22 -4.22 13.41
CA GLN A 42 -4.79 -4.95 14.55
C GLN A 42 -5.15 -6.42 14.23
N PRO A 43 -4.25 -7.21 13.61
CA PRO A 43 -4.46 -8.65 13.53
C PRO A 43 -4.42 -9.29 14.93
N LYS A 44 -5.08 -10.44 15.08
CA LYS A 44 -5.25 -11.15 16.35
C LYS A 44 -4.16 -12.21 16.53
N VAL A 45 -3.88 -12.58 17.78
CA VAL A 45 -2.98 -13.69 18.08
C VAL A 45 -3.46 -14.97 17.38
N GLY A 46 -2.55 -15.66 16.70
CA GLY A 46 -2.86 -16.85 15.92
C GLY A 46 -3.28 -16.57 14.47
N ASP A 47 -3.58 -15.32 14.11
CA ASP A 47 -3.85 -14.97 12.71
C ASP A 47 -2.64 -15.33 11.85
N THR A 48 -2.94 -15.96 10.72
CA THR A 48 -1.95 -16.34 9.71
C THR A 48 -2.30 -15.65 8.40
N MET A 49 -1.33 -14.94 7.85
CA MET A 49 -1.46 -14.22 6.58
C MET A 49 -0.45 -14.80 5.61
N ARG A 50 -0.94 -15.39 4.52
CA ARG A 50 -0.08 -15.94 3.47
C ARG A 50 -0.07 -15.00 2.28
N TYR A 51 1.11 -14.65 1.77
CA TYR A 51 1.27 -13.71 0.67
C TYR A 51 1.92 -14.39 -0.52
N PHE A 52 1.47 -14.01 -1.70
CA PHE A 52 2.27 -14.12 -2.92
C PHE A 52 2.96 -12.78 -3.17
N PHE A 53 4.26 -12.84 -3.43
CA PHE A 53 5.10 -11.70 -3.74
C PHE A 53 5.72 -11.91 -5.11
N GLU A 54 5.74 -10.85 -5.91
CA GLU A 54 6.40 -10.78 -7.20
C GLU A 54 7.17 -9.47 -7.29
N MET A 55 8.42 -9.54 -7.73
CA MET A 55 9.25 -8.38 -8.03
C MET A 55 9.86 -8.59 -9.40
N ASN A 56 9.74 -7.57 -10.25
CA ASN A 56 10.46 -7.49 -11.51
C ASN A 56 11.33 -6.24 -11.46
N ALA A 57 12.61 -6.35 -11.72
CA ALA A 57 13.52 -5.22 -11.74
C ALA A 57 14.50 -5.35 -12.90
N SER A 58 14.91 -4.22 -13.45
CA SER A 58 15.96 -4.12 -14.46
C SER A 58 16.90 -2.97 -14.14
N ALA A 59 18.20 -3.23 -14.18
CA ALA A 59 19.24 -2.24 -14.01
C ALA A 59 20.45 -2.62 -14.87
N GLN A 60 21.06 -1.65 -15.56
CA GLN A 60 22.30 -1.83 -16.31
C GLN A 60 22.27 -3.03 -17.30
N GLY A 61 21.12 -3.26 -17.95
CA GLY A 61 20.95 -4.38 -18.90
C GLY A 61 20.74 -5.76 -18.26
N GLN A 62 20.79 -5.86 -16.93
CA GLN A 62 20.45 -7.06 -16.19
C GLN A 62 18.98 -7.03 -15.77
N SER A 63 18.29 -8.16 -15.88
CA SER A 63 16.92 -8.32 -15.41
C SER A 63 16.86 -9.34 -14.28
N VAL A 64 16.11 -8.99 -13.24
CA VAL A 64 15.85 -9.83 -12.08
C VAL A 64 14.34 -9.97 -11.93
N GLN A 65 13.87 -11.21 -11.87
CA GLN A 65 12.49 -11.53 -11.51
C GLN A 65 12.53 -12.40 -10.26
N MET A 66 11.72 -12.08 -9.26
CA MET A 66 11.62 -12.84 -8.03
C MET A 66 10.15 -13.11 -7.74
N THR A 67 9.84 -14.35 -7.42
CA THR A 67 8.54 -14.74 -6.87
C THR A 67 8.74 -15.45 -5.55
N ALA A 68 7.88 -15.19 -4.58
CA ALA A 68 7.95 -15.84 -3.27
C ALA A 68 6.57 -16.04 -2.66
N PHE A 69 6.42 -17.11 -1.90
CA PHE A 69 5.32 -17.32 -0.99
C PHE A 69 5.82 -17.07 0.43
N LEU A 70 5.13 -16.20 1.16
CA LEU A 70 5.47 -15.86 2.54
C LEU A 70 4.31 -16.18 3.45
N THR A 71 4.59 -16.65 4.65
CA THR A 71 3.61 -16.82 5.73
C THR A 71 4.00 -15.93 6.89
N GLN A 72 3.07 -15.09 7.34
CA GLN A 72 3.18 -14.28 8.54
C GLN A 72 2.24 -14.80 9.62
N LYS A 73 2.76 -15.08 10.82
CA LYS A 73 1.99 -15.53 11.97
C LYS A 73 2.08 -14.53 13.11
N VAL A 74 0.94 -14.09 13.62
CA VAL A 74 0.89 -13.24 14.81
C VAL A 74 1.14 -14.10 16.04
N LEU A 75 2.32 -13.95 16.63
CA LEU A 75 2.73 -14.70 17.82
C LEU A 75 2.16 -14.10 19.10
N LYS A 76 2.14 -12.77 19.19
CA LYS A 76 1.78 -12.07 20.43
C LYS A 76 1.21 -10.69 20.13
N VAL A 77 0.22 -10.28 20.93
CA VAL A 77 -0.23 -8.89 21.04
C VAL A 77 -0.05 -8.48 22.50
N GLN A 78 0.74 -7.44 22.73
CA GLN A 78 1.06 -6.92 24.06
C GLN A 78 -0.04 -5.97 24.56
N PRO A 79 -0.16 -5.73 25.87
CA PRO A 79 -1.18 -4.81 26.42
C PRO A 79 -1.11 -3.38 25.86
N ASN A 80 0.08 -2.92 25.46
CA ASN A 80 0.30 -1.62 24.81
C ASN A 80 0.00 -1.62 23.30
N GLY A 81 -0.53 -2.72 22.75
CA GLY A 81 -0.87 -2.89 21.35
C GLY A 81 0.31 -3.29 20.45
N LEU A 82 1.52 -3.48 20.97
CA LEU A 82 2.64 -3.99 20.15
C LEU A 82 2.37 -5.42 19.70
N LEU A 83 2.64 -5.70 18.43
CA LEU A 83 2.42 -7.01 17.80
C LEU A 83 3.75 -7.67 17.48
N THR A 84 3.92 -8.94 17.84
CA THR A 84 5.08 -9.74 17.43
C THR A 84 4.64 -10.69 16.33
N ILE A 85 5.26 -10.56 15.16
CA ILE A 85 4.93 -11.34 13.96
C ILE A 85 6.16 -12.12 13.51
N GLU A 86 6.00 -13.42 13.34
CA GLU A 86 6.96 -14.28 12.67
C GLU A 86 6.68 -14.29 11.18
N THR A 87 7.70 -14.14 10.35
CA THR A 87 7.62 -14.26 8.90
C THR A 87 8.49 -15.42 8.43
N ARG A 88 7.93 -16.31 7.61
CA ARG A 88 8.60 -17.42 6.95
C ARG A 88 8.49 -17.27 5.44
N ILE A 89 9.58 -17.51 4.71
CA ILE A 89 9.53 -17.70 3.27
C ILE A 89 9.27 -19.19 3.03
N ASP A 90 8.09 -19.51 2.49
CA ASP A 90 7.66 -20.89 2.27
C ASP A 90 8.36 -21.51 1.06
N SER A 91 8.47 -20.72 -0.02
CA SER A 91 9.14 -21.06 -1.26
C SER A 91 9.36 -19.80 -2.10
N GLY A 92 10.24 -19.88 -3.09
CA GLY A 92 10.43 -18.79 -4.04
C GLY A 92 11.38 -19.15 -5.16
N THR A 93 11.32 -18.37 -6.24
CA THR A 93 12.23 -18.50 -7.38
C THR A 93 12.80 -17.13 -7.72
N MET A 94 14.06 -17.12 -8.11
CA MET A 94 14.74 -15.95 -8.65
C MET A 94 15.23 -16.28 -10.05
N LYS A 95 14.89 -15.43 -11.01
CA LYS A 95 15.43 -15.47 -12.37
C LYS A 95 16.35 -14.28 -12.57
N MET A 96 17.59 -14.56 -12.97
CA MET A 96 18.57 -13.52 -13.29
C MET A 96 19.13 -13.82 -14.67
N ASN A 97 18.99 -12.88 -15.61
CA ASN A 97 19.47 -13.02 -16.99
C ASN A 97 19.02 -14.34 -17.66
N GLY A 98 17.78 -14.75 -17.42
CA GLY A 98 17.18 -15.98 -17.98
C GLY A 98 17.47 -17.27 -17.20
N ALA A 99 18.48 -17.29 -16.33
CA ALA A 99 18.74 -18.43 -15.46
C ALA A 99 17.81 -18.42 -14.25
N SER A 100 17.08 -19.51 -14.03
CA SER A 100 16.17 -19.68 -12.90
C SER A 100 16.81 -20.49 -11.78
N MET A 101 16.71 -20.00 -10.54
CA MET A 101 17.16 -20.70 -9.34
C MET A 101 16.12 -20.62 -8.24
N ALA A 102 16.06 -21.67 -7.41
CA ALA A 102 15.26 -21.63 -6.20
C ALA A 102 15.88 -20.64 -5.20
N MET A 103 15.05 -19.88 -4.48
CA MET A 103 15.54 -19.07 -3.38
C MET A 103 16.08 -19.98 -2.26
N PRO A 104 17.21 -19.64 -1.63
CA PRO A 104 17.72 -20.42 -0.52
C PRO A 104 16.71 -20.42 0.63
N SER A 105 16.60 -21.55 1.33
CA SER A 105 15.82 -21.62 2.55
C SER A 105 16.42 -20.66 3.58
N MET A 106 15.59 -19.79 4.15
CA MET A 106 15.99 -18.86 5.20
C MET A 106 15.23 -19.20 6.47
N PRO A 107 15.87 -19.09 7.65
CA PRO A 107 15.16 -19.26 8.91
C PRO A 107 14.05 -18.20 9.02
N PRO A 108 12.92 -18.53 9.69
CA PRO A 108 11.91 -17.53 10.01
C PRO A 108 12.51 -16.36 10.80
N PHE A 109 12.00 -15.17 10.58
CA PHE A 109 12.40 -13.98 11.32
C PHE A 109 11.22 -13.36 12.05
N VAL A 110 11.48 -12.82 13.24
CA VAL A 110 10.45 -12.23 14.09
C VAL A 110 10.65 -10.71 14.14
N ARG A 111 9.57 -9.96 13.96
CA ARG A 111 9.57 -8.49 14.03
C ARG A 111 8.44 -8.01 14.95
N THR A 112 8.71 -6.93 15.67
CA THR A 112 7.69 -6.26 16.49
C THR A 112 7.17 -5.05 15.76
N TYR A 113 5.85 -4.89 15.71
CA TYR A 113 5.13 -3.81 15.07
C TYR A 113 4.32 -3.00 16.08
N ARG A 114 4.18 -1.71 15.81
CA ARG A 114 3.28 -0.80 16.50
C ARG A 114 1.86 -0.93 15.93
N PRO A 115 0.82 -0.51 16.67
CA PRO A 115 -0.56 -0.45 16.15
C PRO A 115 -0.74 0.40 14.89
N ASN A 116 0.20 1.32 14.61
CA ASN A 116 0.21 2.12 13.40
C ASN A 116 0.86 1.40 12.20
N GLY A 117 1.21 0.12 12.32
CA GLY A 117 1.81 -0.67 11.23
C GLY A 117 3.32 -0.57 11.09
N GLN A 118 3.99 0.32 11.84
CA GLN A 118 5.44 0.49 11.76
C GLN A 118 6.19 -0.50 12.66
N SER A 119 7.35 -0.98 12.22
CA SER A 119 8.20 -1.82 13.06
C SER A 119 8.90 -1.02 14.20
N VAL A 120 9.11 -1.67 15.36
CA VAL A 120 9.67 -1.02 16.56
C VAL A 120 11.20 -0.86 16.49
N GLN A 121 11.93 -1.81 15.88
CA GLN A 121 13.35 -1.73 15.44
C GLN A 121 13.91 -3.14 15.20
N ALA A 122 14.69 -3.31 14.14
CA ALA A 122 15.88 -4.16 14.10
C ALA A 122 16.92 -3.41 13.25
N GLY A 123 18.17 -3.32 13.71
CA GLY A 123 19.24 -2.58 13.02
C GLY A 123 19.29 -2.91 11.52
N ARG A 124 19.11 -1.88 10.68
CA ARG A 124 18.86 -2.01 9.24
C ARG A 124 20.04 -2.64 8.51
N THR A 125 19.90 -3.90 8.11
CA THR A 125 20.13 -4.24 6.70
C THR A 125 18.85 -3.82 5.97
N ALA A 126 18.99 -2.97 4.95
CA ALA A 126 17.89 -2.63 4.05
C ALA A 126 17.40 -3.94 3.41
N ASN A 127 16.41 -4.58 4.00
CA ASN A 127 15.62 -5.57 3.29
C ASN A 127 14.55 -4.75 2.55
N PRO A 128 14.71 -4.50 1.25
CA PRO A 128 13.79 -3.66 0.50
C PRO A 128 12.35 -4.16 0.65
N ILE A 129 12.11 -5.48 0.77
CA ILE A 129 10.76 -6.04 0.91
C ILE A 129 10.06 -5.59 2.20
N GLY A 130 10.78 -5.49 3.32
CA GLY A 130 10.19 -5.13 4.62
C GLY A 130 9.90 -3.64 4.76
N GLU A 131 10.63 -2.78 4.07
CA GLU A 131 10.42 -1.32 4.11
C GLU A 131 9.25 -0.89 3.20
N ILE A 132 8.92 -1.69 2.18
CA ILE A 132 7.92 -1.36 1.15
C ILE A 132 6.48 -1.58 1.62
N THR A 133 6.26 -2.42 2.64
CA THR A 133 4.92 -2.75 3.16
C THR A 133 4.54 -2.02 4.45
N GLU A 134 5.48 -1.29 5.07
CA GLU A 134 5.27 -0.61 6.36
C GLU A 134 4.69 0.79 6.14
N VAL A 135 3.36 0.88 5.99
CA VAL A 135 2.65 2.17 6.03
C VAL A 135 2.44 2.57 7.48
N GLY A 136 2.99 3.72 7.87
CA GLY A 136 2.67 4.35 9.15
C GLY A 136 1.28 4.97 9.11
N TYR A 137 0.30 4.33 9.77
CA TYR A 137 -1.07 4.85 9.84
C TYR A 137 -1.16 6.06 10.78
N PRO A 138 -1.96 7.10 10.43
CA PRO A 138 -2.20 8.23 11.33
C PRO A 138 -2.92 7.80 12.61
N ASN A 139 -2.58 8.46 13.73
CA ASN A 139 -3.27 8.25 15.01
C ASN A 139 -4.66 8.92 15.07
N LYS A 140 -4.99 9.75 14.07
CA LYS A 140 -6.26 10.46 13.95
C LYS A 140 -7.08 9.86 12.80
N PRO A 141 -8.41 9.92 12.86
CA PRO A 141 -9.24 9.56 11.73
C PRO A 141 -8.89 10.40 10.50
N ILE A 142 -8.95 9.78 9.32
CA ILE A 142 -8.68 10.39 8.02
C ILE A 142 -9.85 10.21 7.06
N LYS A 143 -9.97 11.10 6.08
CA LYS A 143 -10.99 11.12 5.04
C LYS A 143 -10.38 10.84 3.68
N ILE A 144 -11.21 10.47 2.71
CA ILE A 144 -10.77 10.31 1.33
C ILE A 144 -10.27 11.67 0.81
N GLY A 145 -9.03 11.68 0.31
CA GLY A 145 -8.30 12.88 -0.12
C GLY A 145 -7.25 13.34 0.87
N ASP A 146 -7.35 12.96 2.16
CA ASP A 146 -6.38 13.33 3.17
C ASP A 146 -5.01 12.75 2.87
N THR A 147 -3.98 13.54 3.18
CA THR A 147 -2.59 13.17 3.02
C THR A 147 -1.88 13.17 4.37
N TRP A 148 -0.88 12.31 4.48
CA TRP A 148 0.04 12.32 5.60
C TRP A 148 1.42 11.86 5.12
N SER A 149 2.43 12.13 5.93
CA SER A 149 3.79 11.67 5.63
C SER A 149 4.44 11.13 6.88
N ASP A 150 5.44 10.30 6.65
CA ASP A 150 6.38 9.86 7.66
C ASP A 150 7.79 10.06 7.14
N ARG A 151 8.67 10.55 8.00
CA ARG A 151 10.08 10.80 7.67
C ARG A 151 10.96 10.02 8.62
N GLN A 152 11.88 9.26 8.04
CA GLN A 152 12.78 8.40 8.80
C GLN A 152 14.22 8.66 8.41
N ALA A 153 15.06 8.89 9.40
CA ALA A 153 16.50 8.81 9.23
C ALA A 153 16.92 7.33 9.17
N THR A 154 17.77 7.00 8.21
CA THR A 154 18.41 5.69 8.10
C THR A 154 19.73 5.70 8.88
N ARG A 155 20.26 4.51 9.20
CA ARG A 155 21.51 4.39 9.96
C ARG A 155 22.75 4.92 9.23
N ASN A 156 22.72 4.90 7.90
CA ASN A 156 23.78 5.45 7.04
C ASN A 156 23.68 6.97 6.84
N GLY A 157 22.84 7.67 7.62
CA GLY A 157 22.69 9.13 7.56
C GLY A 157 21.78 9.63 6.42
N SER A 158 21.25 8.73 5.60
CA SER A 158 20.22 9.08 4.60
C SER A 158 18.89 9.40 5.30
N ALA A 159 18.01 10.12 4.60
CA ALA A 159 16.67 10.41 5.07
C ALA A 159 15.67 9.95 4.01
N LEU A 160 14.68 9.17 4.43
CA LEU A 160 13.57 8.75 3.58
C LEU A 160 12.29 9.47 4.02
N GLU A 161 11.50 9.89 3.06
CA GLU A 161 10.15 10.41 3.28
C GLU A 161 9.16 9.54 2.52
N ALA A 162 8.17 9.00 3.24
CA ALA A 162 7.03 8.33 2.67
C ALA A 162 5.83 9.28 2.75
N GLN A 163 5.24 9.60 1.61
CA GLN A 163 4.00 10.35 1.49
C GLN A 163 2.86 9.40 1.14
N PHE A 164 1.74 9.62 1.80
CA PHE A 164 0.55 8.79 1.71
C PHE A 164 -0.67 9.65 1.41
N GLN A 165 -1.61 9.09 0.64
CA GLN A 165 -2.92 9.69 0.42
C GLN A 165 -4.00 8.63 0.47
N LEU A 166 -5.08 8.88 1.21
CA LEU A 166 -6.25 8.01 1.17
C LEU A 166 -7.03 8.29 -0.12
N VAL A 167 -6.94 7.38 -1.09
CA VAL A 167 -7.51 7.57 -2.45
C VAL A 167 -8.99 7.23 -2.48
N GLY A 168 -9.38 6.19 -1.76
CA GLY A 168 -10.76 5.72 -1.77
C GLY A 168 -10.95 4.35 -1.17
N LYS A 169 -12.19 3.89 -1.24
CA LYS A 169 -12.60 2.55 -0.83
C LYS A 169 -12.73 1.66 -2.06
N GLU A 170 -12.15 0.47 -2.00
CA GLU A 170 -12.25 -0.52 -3.06
C GLU A 170 -12.51 -1.90 -2.47
N ARG A 171 -13.17 -2.76 -3.25
CA ARG A 171 -13.33 -4.17 -2.88
C ARG A 171 -12.25 -4.97 -3.58
N VAL A 172 -11.36 -5.57 -2.80
CA VAL A 172 -10.32 -6.48 -3.32
C VAL A 172 -10.69 -7.89 -2.91
N ARG A 173 -11.12 -8.69 -3.89
CA ARG A 173 -11.74 -10.00 -3.68
C ARG A 173 -12.98 -9.87 -2.79
N ASN A 174 -13.00 -10.52 -1.63
CA ASN A 174 -14.11 -10.49 -0.66
C ASN A 174 -13.86 -9.57 0.54
N ARG A 175 -12.88 -8.66 0.43
CA ARG A 175 -12.52 -7.73 1.50
C ARG A 175 -12.82 -6.29 1.09
N GLU A 176 -13.45 -5.56 1.99
CA GLU A 176 -13.57 -4.11 1.89
C GLU A 176 -12.23 -3.49 2.29
N THR A 177 -11.63 -2.72 1.40
CA THR A 177 -10.30 -2.17 1.59
C THR A 177 -10.26 -0.67 1.37
N LEU A 178 -9.29 -0.01 2.01
CA LEU A 178 -8.90 1.36 1.69
C LEU A 178 -7.67 1.33 0.79
N LYS A 179 -7.76 2.05 -0.33
CA LYS A 179 -6.65 2.25 -1.24
C LYS A 179 -5.88 3.50 -0.83
N ILE A 180 -4.60 3.31 -0.60
CA ILE A 180 -3.66 4.33 -0.17
C ILE A 180 -2.64 4.50 -1.29
N ALA A 181 -2.51 5.70 -1.85
CA ALA A 181 -1.40 6.02 -2.73
C ALA A 181 -0.15 6.23 -1.87
N VAL A 182 0.99 5.70 -2.32
CA VAL A 182 2.26 5.74 -1.60
C VAL A 182 3.32 6.30 -2.52
N THR A 183 4.11 7.25 -2.04
CA THR A 183 5.32 7.74 -2.71
C THR A 183 6.47 7.76 -1.72
N ILE A 184 7.57 7.10 -2.04
CA ILE A 184 8.77 7.06 -1.20
C ILE A 184 9.87 7.83 -1.90
N ARG A 185 10.44 8.81 -1.19
CA ARG A 185 11.54 9.65 -1.67
C ARG A 185 12.74 9.53 -0.74
N ASP A 186 13.91 9.53 -1.34
CA ASP A 186 15.14 9.87 -0.65
C ASP A 186 15.25 11.40 -0.60
N VAL A 187 15.24 11.94 0.61
CA VAL A 187 15.31 13.37 0.94
C VAL A 187 16.59 13.69 1.73
N SER A 188 17.64 12.89 1.53
CA SER A 188 18.96 13.12 2.12
C SER A 188 19.59 14.42 1.61
N ASP A 189 19.31 14.77 0.34
CA ASP A 189 19.54 16.10 -0.22
C ASP A 189 18.19 16.79 -0.38
N PRO A 190 17.83 17.74 0.51
CA PRO A 190 16.55 18.44 0.44
C PRO A 190 16.36 19.25 -0.85
N ASN A 191 17.45 19.64 -1.52
CA ASN A 191 17.40 20.42 -2.76
C ASN A 191 17.18 19.53 -3.99
N ASN A 192 17.43 18.23 -3.88
CA ASN A 192 17.28 17.28 -4.97
C ASN A 192 16.68 15.94 -4.46
N PRO A 193 15.40 15.95 -4.07
CA PRO A 193 14.73 14.75 -3.60
C PRO A 193 14.54 13.75 -4.75
N VAL A 194 14.78 12.48 -4.45
CA VAL A 194 14.80 11.40 -5.43
C VAL A 194 13.63 10.46 -5.16
N THR A 195 12.62 10.44 -6.04
CA THR A 195 11.52 9.47 -5.92
C THR A 195 12.03 8.07 -6.20
N MET A 196 12.11 7.24 -5.17
CA MET A 196 12.59 5.85 -5.28
C MET A 196 11.47 4.93 -5.75
N MET A 197 10.27 5.14 -5.20
CA MET A 197 9.11 4.29 -5.44
C MET A 197 7.79 5.05 -5.42
N SER A 198 6.82 4.55 -6.16
CA SER A 198 5.44 5.05 -6.09
C SER A 198 4.44 3.95 -6.45
N GLY A 199 3.25 4.00 -5.87
CA GLY A 199 2.18 3.06 -6.20
C GLY A 199 1.04 3.10 -5.22
N HIS A 200 0.43 1.95 -4.98
CA HIS A 200 -0.76 1.81 -4.15
C HIS A 200 -0.67 0.60 -3.22
N GLN A 201 -1.26 0.76 -2.05
CA GLN A 201 -1.54 -0.31 -1.10
C GLN A 201 -3.03 -0.35 -0.79
N TRP A 202 -3.56 -1.56 -0.65
CA TRP A 202 -4.93 -1.81 -0.23
C TRP A 202 -4.91 -2.44 1.14
N VAL A 203 -5.61 -1.82 2.09
CA VAL A 203 -5.62 -2.21 3.49
C VAL A 203 -7.01 -2.65 3.88
N ASP A 204 -7.14 -3.83 4.49
CA ASP A 204 -8.42 -4.33 5.00
C ASP A 204 -8.97 -3.38 6.07
N LEU A 205 -10.22 -2.94 5.88
CA LEU A 205 -10.89 -2.00 6.77
C LEU A 205 -11.08 -2.53 8.19
N ASN A 206 -11.14 -3.85 8.38
CA ASN A 206 -11.46 -4.44 9.67
C ASN A 206 -10.24 -4.58 10.58
N ASN A 207 -9.07 -4.89 10.00
CA ASN A 207 -7.87 -5.22 10.80
C ASN A 207 -6.59 -4.51 10.35
N GLY A 208 -6.66 -3.66 9.32
CA GLY A 208 -5.52 -2.89 8.84
C GLY A 208 -4.43 -3.71 8.14
N VAL A 209 -4.72 -4.98 7.83
CA VAL A 209 -3.78 -5.87 7.13
C VAL A 209 -3.68 -5.46 5.66
N PRO A 210 -2.46 -5.35 5.08
CA PRO A 210 -2.30 -5.16 3.65
C PRO A 210 -2.87 -6.35 2.88
N VAL A 211 -3.83 -6.11 1.99
CA VAL A 211 -4.43 -7.15 1.13
C VAL A 211 -3.76 -7.20 -0.23
N LYS A 212 -3.31 -6.04 -0.72
CA LYS A 212 -2.63 -5.91 -2.00
C LYS A 212 -1.64 -4.75 -1.94
N VAL A 213 -0.51 -4.89 -2.60
CA VAL A 213 0.46 -3.82 -2.87
C VAL A 213 0.83 -3.87 -4.34
N ASP A 214 0.91 -2.71 -4.97
CA ASP A 214 1.33 -2.53 -6.37
C ASP A 214 2.20 -1.28 -6.44
N MET A 215 3.51 -1.48 -6.55
CA MET A 215 4.51 -0.41 -6.48
C MET A 215 5.42 -0.46 -7.70
N GLN A 216 5.88 0.70 -8.16
CA GLN A 216 6.91 0.85 -9.18
C GLN A 216 8.19 1.36 -8.54
N PHE A 217 9.32 0.81 -8.97
CA PHE A 217 10.66 1.31 -8.69
C PHE A 217 11.09 2.24 -9.81
N HIS A 218 11.69 3.36 -9.44
CA HIS A 218 12.22 4.33 -10.40
C HIS A 218 13.74 4.41 -10.36
N GLN A 219 14.31 4.31 -9.16
CA GLN A 219 15.73 4.53 -8.90
C GLN A 219 16.09 4.07 -7.48
N VAL A 220 17.36 3.74 -7.27
CA VAL A 220 17.93 3.38 -5.98
C VAL A 220 19.20 4.19 -5.75
N ARG A 221 19.33 4.80 -4.56
CA ARG A 221 20.60 5.36 -4.12
C ARG A 221 21.41 4.29 -3.42
N THR A 222 22.61 4.03 -3.95
CA THR A 222 23.59 3.16 -3.30
C THR A 222 24.69 4.01 -2.66
N PRO A 223 25.26 3.60 -1.50
CA PRO A 223 26.31 4.37 -0.84
C PRO A 223 27.58 4.57 -1.68
N MET A 224 27.91 3.64 -2.59
CA MET A 224 29.16 3.69 -3.36
C MET A 224 29.04 4.29 -4.76
N VAL A 225 27.89 4.10 -5.43
CA VAL A 225 27.71 4.45 -6.86
C VAL A 225 26.73 5.62 -7.04
N GLY A 226 26.19 6.15 -5.94
CA GLY A 226 25.17 7.20 -5.98
C GLY A 226 23.81 6.67 -6.46
N THR A 227 22.99 7.54 -7.05
CA THR A 227 21.68 7.21 -7.58
C THR A 227 21.82 6.47 -8.89
N MET A 228 21.31 5.24 -8.96
CA MET A 228 21.26 4.44 -10.18
C MET A 228 19.80 4.32 -10.65
N PRO A 229 19.53 4.49 -11.95
CA PRO A 229 18.22 4.19 -12.51
C PRO A 229 17.96 2.69 -12.35
N MET A 230 16.82 2.36 -11.75
CA MET A 230 16.34 1.01 -11.60
C MET A 230 14.85 1.04 -11.84
N GLN A 231 14.41 0.42 -12.93
CA GLN A 231 13.00 0.31 -13.24
C GLN A 231 12.51 -1.05 -12.81
N GLY A 232 11.33 -1.08 -12.23
CA GLY A 232 10.77 -2.34 -11.77
C GLY A 232 9.39 -2.19 -11.16
N SER A 233 8.81 -3.30 -10.78
CA SER A 233 7.56 -3.36 -10.06
C SER A 233 7.63 -4.36 -8.91
N ILE A 234 6.84 -4.09 -7.89
CA ILE A 234 6.49 -5.04 -6.83
C ILE A 234 4.99 -5.23 -6.84
N LYS A 235 4.60 -6.48 -6.74
CA LYS A 235 3.24 -6.88 -6.42
C LYS A 235 3.26 -7.78 -5.21
N MET A 236 2.38 -7.51 -4.27
CA MET A 236 2.10 -8.42 -3.16
C MET A 236 0.60 -8.61 -3.06
N VAL A 237 0.15 -9.83 -2.82
CA VAL A 237 -1.27 -10.13 -2.64
C VAL A 237 -1.45 -11.13 -1.52
N LEU A 238 -2.31 -10.80 -0.57
CA LEU A 238 -2.79 -11.72 0.47
C LEU A 238 -3.54 -12.87 -0.20
N LEU A 239 -3.17 -14.10 0.07
CA LEU A 239 -3.83 -15.31 -0.41
C LEU A 239 -5.09 -15.62 0.43
N PRO A 240 -6.04 -16.39 -0.12
CA PRO A 240 -7.26 -16.79 0.58
C PRO A 240 -6.98 -17.58 1.87
#